data_AF-A0AB33TTU1-F1
#
_entry.id   AF-A0AB33TTU1-F1
#
_cell.length_a   1.000
_cell.length_b   1.000
_cell.length_c   1.000
_cell.angle_alpha   90.00
_cell.angle_beta   90.00
_cell.angle_gamma   90.00
#
_symmetry.space_group_name_H-M   'P 1'
#
loop_
_entity.id
_entity.type
_entity.pdbx_description
1 polymer ?
#
loop_
_entity_poly.entity_id
_entity_poly.type
_entity_poly.pdbx_seq_one_letter_code
_entity_poly.pdbx_strand_id
1 'polypeptide(L)'
;MENIEEYALLSPEALLERLDTVLSIRIGGKGWESSMTANFAQTLVEIQDSLYRVVSTVQYGDDNLKRLTADKRKQYELNFKISEGSTRVESDFKETLVRFGRDMLQDMPPKIRSATLVALTTLLVGGALGYGYLEYLKQVASEGYQTERLYNAVDRLAESQERITSAILKGARGADFVQIGRRSYSREDISEANRRAERVPYGAELVSDGNFTAVLSDIGD
;
A
#
# COMPACT_ATOMS: atom_id res chain seq x y z
N MET A 1 -9.41 -2.92 -21.03
CA MET A 1 -9.41 -3.91 -19.94
C MET A 1 -8.89 -5.20 -20.56
N GLU A 2 -7.72 -5.69 -20.19
CA GLU A 2 -7.40 -7.10 -20.45
C GLU A 2 -8.52 -7.94 -19.84
N ASN A 3 -9.04 -8.87 -20.63
CA ASN A 3 -10.37 -9.44 -20.42
C ASN A 3 -10.36 -10.30 -19.16
N ILE A 4 -11.13 -9.93 -18.14
CA ILE A 4 -11.20 -10.67 -16.88
C ILE A 4 -11.60 -12.14 -17.11
N GLU A 5 -12.30 -12.42 -18.21
CA GLU A 5 -12.61 -13.77 -18.67
C GLU A 5 -11.37 -14.62 -18.98
N GLU A 6 -10.27 -14.02 -19.43
CA GLU A 6 -9.01 -14.71 -19.72
C GLU A 6 -8.33 -15.20 -18.44
N TYR A 7 -8.50 -14.46 -17.34
CA TYR A 7 -7.87 -14.73 -16.05
C TYR A 7 -8.77 -15.53 -15.08
N ALA A 8 -10.08 -15.58 -15.37
CA ALA A 8 -11.13 -16.14 -14.52
C ALA A 8 -10.95 -17.59 -14.06
N LEU A 9 -10.22 -18.39 -14.85
CA LEU A 9 -10.07 -19.84 -14.64
C LEU A 9 -8.64 -20.24 -14.28
N LEU A 10 -7.72 -19.28 -14.20
CA LEU A 10 -6.33 -19.55 -13.87
C LEU A 10 -6.17 -19.84 -12.38
N SER A 11 -5.25 -20.74 -12.05
CA SER A 11 -4.79 -20.88 -10.67
C SER A 11 -4.07 -19.60 -10.22
N PRO A 12 -3.97 -19.34 -8.90
CA PRO A 12 -3.23 -18.18 -8.39
C PRO A 12 -1.80 -18.11 -8.96
N GLU A 13 -1.12 -19.25 -9.09
CA GLU A 13 0.22 -19.34 -9.65
C GLU A 13 0.24 -18.92 -11.12
N ALA A 14 -0.63 -19.50 -11.96
CA ALA A 14 -0.70 -19.21 -13.39
C ALA A 14 -1.14 -17.76 -13.69
N LEU A 15 -1.93 -17.16 -12.80
CA LEU A 15 -2.27 -15.75 -12.86
C LEU A 15 -1.08 -14.86 -12.54
N LEU A 16 -0.36 -15.17 -11.45
CA LEU A 16 0.78 -14.36 -10.98
C LEU A 16 2.02 -14.50 -11.89
N GLU A 17 2.15 -15.56 -12.67
CA GLU A 17 3.16 -15.63 -13.75
C GLU A 17 2.92 -14.60 -14.86
N ARG A 18 1.68 -14.14 -15.03
CA ARG A 18 1.32 -13.16 -16.07
C ARG A 18 1.32 -11.72 -15.56
N LEU A 19 1.40 -11.53 -14.24
CA LEU A 19 1.37 -10.22 -13.61
C LEU A 19 2.76 -9.83 -13.13
N ASP A 20 3.07 -8.55 -13.23
CA ASP A 20 4.19 -8.00 -12.50
C ASP A 20 3.86 -8.02 -11.00
N THR A 21 4.73 -8.67 -10.22
CA THR A 21 4.60 -8.87 -8.78
C THR A 21 5.70 -8.15 -8.00
N VAL A 22 6.56 -7.42 -8.70
CA VAL A 22 7.68 -6.70 -8.11
C VAL A 22 7.30 -5.24 -7.90
N LEU A 23 7.19 -4.84 -6.64
CA LEU A 23 7.22 -3.42 -6.30
C LEU A 23 8.66 -2.93 -6.33
N SER A 24 8.95 -1.97 -7.19
CA SER A 24 10.25 -1.29 -7.26
C SER A 24 10.07 0.18 -6.89
N ILE A 25 10.75 0.64 -5.85
CA ILE A 25 10.87 2.05 -5.48
C ILE A 25 12.31 2.47 -5.72
N ARG A 26 12.55 3.52 -6.49
CA ARG A 26 13.89 4.06 -6.76
C ARG A 26 13.96 5.52 -6.36
N ILE A 27 14.89 5.88 -5.50
CA ILE A 27 15.10 7.26 -5.04
C ILE A 27 16.51 7.69 -5.42
N GLY A 28 16.62 8.73 -6.24
CA GLY A 28 17.92 9.25 -6.69
C GLY A 28 18.19 10.65 -6.18
N GLY A 29 19.47 10.94 -5.94
CA GLY A 29 19.97 12.26 -5.57
C GLY A 29 21.11 12.17 -4.57
N LYS A 30 21.73 13.32 -4.28
CA LYS A 30 22.84 13.40 -3.33
C LYS A 30 22.38 12.91 -1.95
N GLY A 31 23.11 11.94 -1.38
CA GLY A 31 22.81 11.38 -0.06
C GLY A 31 21.87 10.17 -0.04
N TRP A 32 21.43 9.69 -1.22
CA TRP A 32 20.58 8.50 -1.41
C TRP A 32 21.37 7.30 -1.98
N GLU A 33 22.66 7.23 -1.67
CA GLU A 33 23.57 6.15 -2.07
C GLU A 33 23.38 4.94 -1.14
N SER A 34 22.37 4.11 -1.43
CA SER A 34 22.07 2.90 -0.65
C SER A 34 21.68 3.16 0.81
N SER A 35 21.29 4.40 1.12
CA SER A 35 20.82 4.84 2.43
C SER A 35 19.30 5.03 2.37
N MET A 36 18.65 5.08 3.53
CA MET A 36 17.27 5.54 3.60
C MET A 36 17.03 6.35 4.86
N THR A 37 16.06 7.25 4.78
CA THR A 37 15.59 7.99 5.95
C THR A 37 14.69 7.10 6.82
N ALA A 38 14.62 7.38 8.11
CA ALA A 38 13.70 6.69 9.02
C ALA A 38 12.24 6.81 8.56
N ASN A 39 11.87 7.98 8.04
CA ASN A 39 10.53 8.22 7.47
C ASN A 39 10.24 7.30 6.28
N PHE A 40 11.23 7.05 5.42
CA PHE A 40 11.05 6.11 4.31
C PHE A 40 10.96 4.65 4.79
N ALA A 41 11.77 4.26 5.78
CA ALA A 41 11.67 2.92 6.38
C ALA A 41 10.29 2.67 7.00
N GLN A 42 9.69 3.68 7.64
CA GLN A 42 8.32 3.61 8.17
C GLN A 42 7.30 3.31 7.07
N THR A 43 7.52 3.80 5.84
CA THR A 43 6.61 3.51 4.73
C THR A 43 6.64 2.04 4.30
N LEU A 44 7.78 1.36 4.43
CA LEU A 44 7.85 -0.09 4.19
C LEU A 44 7.02 -0.86 5.22
N VAL A 45 7.03 -0.41 6.48
CA VAL A 45 6.18 -0.95 7.55
C VAL A 45 4.70 -0.70 7.23
N GLU A 46 4.34 0.48 6.71
CA GLU A 46 2.96 0.77 6.32
C GLU A 46 2.46 -0.13 5.18
N ILE A 47 3.30 -0.41 4.18
CA ILE A 47 2.98 -1.37 3.09
C ILE A 47 2.70 -2.76 3.68
N GLN A 48 3.58 -3.23 4.57
CA GLN A 48 3.42 -4.50 5.28
C GLN A 48 2.13 -4.55 6.10
N ASP A 49 1.86 -3.53 6.91
CA ASP A 49 0.67 -3.44 7.75
C ASP A 49 -0.60 -3.37 6.91
N SER A 50 -0.54 -2.71 5.76
CA SER A 50 -1.64 -2.64 4.80
C SER A 50 -1.98 -4.02 4.23
N LEU A 51 -0.99 -4.83 3.87
CA LEU A 51 -1.23 -6.22 3.49
C LEU A 51 -1.79 -7.04 4.67
N TYR A 52 -1.25 -6.86 5.87
CA TYR A 52 -1.78 -7.53 7.06
C TYR A 52 -3.23 -7.15 7.37
N ARG A 53 -3.64 -5.90 7.14
CA ARG A 53 -5.04 -5.47 7.28
C ARG A 53 -5.94 -6.20 6.30
N VAL A 54 -5.48 -6.43 5.06
CA VAL A 54 -6.22 -7.23 4.07
C VAL A 54 -6.41 -8.65 4.60
N VAL A 55 -5.32 -9.29 5.04
CA VAL A 55 -5.35 -10.65 5.60
C VAL A 55 -6.29 -10.75 6.80
N SER A 56 -6.20 -9.80 7.75
CA SER A 56 -7.05 -9.77 8.95
C SER A 56 -8.52 -9.59 8.59
N THR A 57 -8.83 -8.70 7.64
CA THR A 57 -10.21 -8.39 7.27
C THR A 57 -10.87 -9.59 6.59
N VAL A 58 -10.15 -10.26 5.70
CA VAL A 58 -10.64 -11.47 5.02
C VAL A 58 -10.84 -12.60 6.03
N GLN A 59 -9.86 -12.84 6.91
CA GLN A 59 -9.91 -13.98 7.82
C GLN A 59 -10.87 -13.79 9.00
N TYR A 60 -10.92 -12.58 9.57
CA TYR A 60 -11.59 -12.32 10.84
C TYR A 60 -12.73 -11.30 10.74
N GLY A 61 -12.89 -10.64 9.59
CA GLY A 61 -13.94 -9.63 9.37
C GLY A 61 -13.61 -8.23 9.90
N ASP A 62 -12.38 -7.99 10.36
CA ASP A 62 -11.89 -6.66 10.75
C ASP A 62 -10.39 -6.51 10.46
N ASP A 63 -9.90 -5.27 10.44
CA ASP A 63 -8.51 -4.95 10.16
C ASP A 63 -7.62 -4.90 11.42
N ASN A 64 -8.08 -5.51 12.52
CA ASN A 64 -7.36 -5.50 13.78
C ASN A 64 -6.12 -6.40 13.72
N LEU A 65 -4.96 -5.80 13.48
CA LEU A 65 -3.67 -6.47 13.38
C LEU A 65 -3.29 -7.31 14.62
N LYS A 66 -3.92 -7.09 15.78
CA LYS A 66 -3.71 -7.91 16.99
C LYS A 66 -4.29 -9.32 16.86
N ARG A 67 -5.18 -9.56 15.90
CA ARG A 67 -5.73 -10.89 15.61
C ARG A 67 -4.77 -11.79 14.85
N LEU A 68 -3.76 -11.21 14.21
CA LEU A 68 -2.73 -11.97 13.49
C LEU A 68 -1.73 -12.55 14.48
N THR A 69 -1.69 -13.89 14.55
CA THR A 69 -0.66 -14.63 15.30
C THR A 69 0.73 -14.37 14.73
N ALA A 70 1.78 -14.68 15.51
CA ALA A 70 3.16 -14.58 15.04
C ALA A 70 3.39 -15.42 13.77
N ASP A 71 2.81 -16.62 13.72
CA ASP A 71 2.90 -17.50 12.54
C ASP A 71 2.23 -16.87 11.31
N LYS A 72 1.06 -16.24 11.49
CA LYS A 72 0.36 -15.57 10.39
C LYS A 72 1.11 -14.34 9.90
N ARG A 73 1.72 -13.57 10.80
CA ARG A 73 2.58 -12.44 10.43
C ARG A 73 3.76 -12.94 9.60
N LYS A 74 4.51 -13.92 10.12
CA LYS A 74 5.63 -14.54 9.40
C LYS A 74 5.21 -15.13 8.04
N GLN A 75 4.02 -15.71 7.95
CA GLN A 75 3.50 -16.28 6.71
C GLN A 75 3.28 -15.23 5.60
N TYR A 76 2.91 -14.00 5.97
CA TYR A 76 2.59 -12.92 5.03
C TYR A 76 3.57 -11.75 5.11
N GLU A 77 4.78 -12.02 5.61
CA GLU A 77 5.86 -11.04 5.71
C GLU A 77 6.44 -10.75 4.33
N LEU A 78 6.68 -9.48 4.05
CA LEU A 78 7.23 -8.97 2.81
C LEU A 78 8.74 -8.78 2.97
N ASN A 79 9.50 -9.32 2.03
CA ASN A 79 10.94 -9.17 2.02
C ASN A 79 11.32 -8.00 1.12
N PHE A 80 11.77 -6.90 1.72
CA PHE A 80 12.29 -5.73 1.01
C PHE A 80 13.81 -5.86 0.83
N LYS A 81 14.28 -5.79 -0.40
CA LYS A 81 15.71 -5.79 -0.76
C LYS A 81 16.13 -4.37 -1.13
N ILE A 82 17.23 -3.91 -0.55
CA ILE A 82 17.84 -2.60 -0.87
C ILE A 82 19.10 -2.87 -1.67
N SER A 83 19.20 -2.30 -2.87
CA SER A 83 20.34 -2.48 -3.78
C SER A 83 21.14 -1.20 -3.99
N GLU A 84 22.39 -1.35 -4.42
CA GLU A 84 23.37 -0.26 -4.54
C GLU A 84 23.12 0.65 -5.75
N GLY A 85 23.26 1.97 -5.53
CA GLY A 85 23.13 3.02 -6.56
C GLY A 85 21.69 3.52 -6.70
N SER A 86 21.40 4.73 -6.19
CA SER A 86 20.03 5.23 -5.87
C SER A 86 19.31 4.25 -4.92
N THR A 87 18.64 4.72 -3.88
CA THR A 87 17.93 3.82 -2.95
C THR A 87 16.85 3.06 -3.71
N ARG A 88 17.19 1.84 -4.11
CA ARG A 88 16.34 0.93 -4.88
C ARG A 88 15.81 -0.12 -3.93
N VAL A 89 14.54 -0.03 -3.61
CA VAL A 89 13.81 -1.02 -2.82
C VAL A 89 13.00 -1.89 -3.75
N GLU A 90 13.22 -3.19 -3.67
CA GLU A 90 12.45 -4.19 -4.41
C GLU A 90 11.79 -5.16 -3.44
N SER A 91 10.55 -5.52 -3.73
CA SER A 91 9.91 -6.64 -3.06
C SER A 91 9.05 -7.40 -4.07
N ASP A 92 9.31 -8.69 -4.18
CA ASP A 92 8.49 -9.64 -4.93
C ASP A 92 7.50 -10.27 -3.98
N PHE A 93 6.22 -10.01 -4.20
CA PHE A 93 5.13 -10.50 -3.36
C PHE A 93 4.52 -11.81 -3.84
N LYS A 94 5.05 -12.42 -4.91
CA LYS A 94 4.47 -13.57 -5.59
C LYS A 94 4.15 -14.72 -4.65
N GLU A 95 5.11 -15.15 -3.83
CA GLU A 95 4.89 -16.27 -2.90
C GLU A 95 3.80 -15.96 -1.88
N THR A 96 3.81 -14.75 -1.33
CA THR A 96 2.82 -14.25 -0.37
C THR A 96 1.41 -14.23 -1.01
N LEU A 97 1.30 -13.78 -2.24
CA LEU A 97 0.05 -13.70 -3.00
C LEU A 97 -0.46 -15.09 -3.43
N VAL A 98 0.42 -16.02 -3.81
CA VAL A 98 0.06 -17.43 -4.08
C VAL A 98 -0.55 -18.05 -2.81
N ARG A 99 0.12 -17.90 -1.66
CA ARG A 99 -0.37 -18.42 -0.37
C ARG A 99 -1.71 -17.80 0.00
N PHE A 100 -1.86 -16.48 -0.14
CA PHE A 100 -3.13 -15.81 0.10
C PHE A 100 -4.26 -16.35 -0.79
N GLY A 101 -4.01 -16.48 -2.09
CA GLY A 101 -4.97 -17.02 -3.04
C GLY A 101 -5.38 -18.47 -2.77
N ARG A 102 -4.45 -19.30 -2.26
CA ARG A 102 -4.68 -20.70 -1.90
C ARG A 102 -5.39 -20.84 -0.55
N ASP A 103 -4.91 -20.14 0.48
CA ASP A 103 -5.34 -20.40 1.86
C ASP A 103 -6.61 -19.62 2.22
N MET A 104 -6.81 -18.43 1.63
CA MET A 104 -7.89 -17.51 2.03
C MET A 104 -9.00 -17.38 1.01
N LEU A 105 -8.74 -17.68 -0.26
CA LEU A 105 -9.70 -17.50 -1.34
C LEU A 105 -10.16 -18.83 -1.98
N GLN A 106 -9.74 -19.99 -1.47
CA GLN A 106 -10.05 -21.31 -2.06
C GLN A 106 -11.54 -21.65 -2.15
N ASP A 107 -12.36 -21.11 -1.26
CA ASP A 107 -13.80 -21.36 -1.25
C ASP A 107 -14.57 -20.36 -2.14
N MET A 108 -13.87 -19.37 -2.72
CA MET A 108 -14.48 -18.37 -3.59
C MET A 108 -14.67 -18.88 -5.02
N PRO A 109 -15.72 -18.42 -5.72
CA PRO A 109 -15.86 -18.65 -7.16
C PRO A 109 -14.59 -18.23 -7.93
N PRO A 110 -14.13 -19.00 -8.93
CA PRO A 110 -12.88 -18.73 -9.65
C PRO A 110 -12.76 -17.30 -10.21
N LYS A 111 -13.86 -16.74 -10.71
CA LYS A 111 -13.95 -15.36 -11.22
C LYS A 111 -13.67 -14.31 -10.15
N ILE A 112 -14.24 -14.46 -8.95
CA ILE A 112 -14.08 -13.49 -7.85
C ILE A 112 -12.66 -13.62 -7.27
N ARG A 113 -12.16 -14.85 -7.13
CA ARG A 113 -10.80 -15.13 -6.66
C ARG A 113 -9.74 -14.49 -7.55
N SER A 114 -9.80 -14.73 -8.85
CA SER A 114 -8.85 -14.18 -9.83
C SER A 114 -8.91 -12.65 -9.87
N ALA A 115 -10.11 -12.06 -9.96
CA ALA A 115 -10.26 -10.60 -9.96
C ALA A 115 -9.69 -9.94 -8.69
N THR A 116 -9.83 -10.61 -7.53
CA THR A 116 -9.25 -10.17 -6.25
C THR A 116 -7.73 -10.21 -6.28
N LEU A 117 -7.15 -11.30 -6.78
CA LEU A 117 -5.70 -11.41 -6.91
C LEU A 117 -5.15 -10.38 -7.89
N VAL A 118 -5.83 -10.10 -9.00
CA VAL A 118 -5.43 -9.03 -9.92
C VAL A 118 -5.48 -7.67 -9.22
N ALA A 119 -6.59 -7.33 -8.54
CA ALA A 119 -6.73 -6.07 -7.82
C ALA A 119 -5.63 -5.90 -6.76
N LEU A 120 -5.41 -6.92 -5.92
CA LEU A 120 -4.39 -6.89 -4.88
C LEU A 120 -2.96 -6.74 -5.46
N THR A 121 -2.62 -7.53 -6.48
CA THR A 121 -1.29 -7.49 -7.12
C THR A 121 -1.01 -6.13 -7.75
N THR A 122 -1.95 -5.65 -8.54
CA THR A 122 -1.81 -4.36 -9.24
C THR A 122 -1.80 -3.18 -8.28
N LEU A 123 -2.59 -3.22 -7.19
CA LEU A 123 -2.50 -2.22 -6.13
C LEU A 123 -1.12 -2.25 -5.47
N LEU A 124 -0.60 -3.41 -5.05
CA LEU A 124 0.70 -3.52 -4.39
C LEU A 124 1.88 -3.01 -5.24
N VAL A 125 1.84 -3.23 -6.55
CA VAL A 125 2.87 -2.76 -7.51
C VAL A 125 2.65 -1.30 -7.95
N GLY A 126 1.54 -0.66 -7.53
CA GLY A 126 1.24 0.74 -7.83
C GLY A 126 0.63 0.99 -9.22
N GLY A 127 0.00 -0.01 -9.81
CA GLY A 127 -0.64 0.04 -11.12
C GLY A 127 -2.07 0.61 -11.07
N ALA A 128 -2.36 1.61 -11.91
CA ALA A 128 -3.70 2.21 -12.04
C ALA A 128 -4.78 1.21 -12.45
N LEU A 129 -4.40 0.10 -13.08
CA LEU A 129 -5.29 -0.98 -13.50
C LEU A 129 -6.00 -1.68 -12.32
N GLY A 130 -5.44 -1.60 -11.10
CA GLY A 130 -6.03 -2.21 -9.91
C GLY A 130 -7.36 -1.60 -9.50
N TYR A 131 -7.55 -0.29 -9.66
CA TYR A 131 -8.81 0.38 -9.35
C TYR A 131 -9.95 -0.07 -10.28
N GLY A 132 -9.66 -0.28 -11.57
CA GLY A 132 -10.67 -0.80 -12.51
C GLY A 132 -11.11 -2.23 -12.19
N TYR A 133 -10.19 -3.06 -11.70
CA TYR A 133 -10.51 -4.41 -11.23
C TYR A 133 -11.26 -4.42 -9.90
N LEU A 134 -11.00 -3.43 -9.04
CA LEU A 134 -11.74 -3.22 -7.80
C LEU A 134 -13.21 -2.87 -8.08
N GLU A 135 -13.46 -1.98 -9.04
CA GLU A 135 -14.83 -1.65 -9.46
C GLU A 135 -15.55 -2.85 -10.10
N TYR A 136 -14.84 -3.62 -10.92
CA TYR A 136 -15.38 -4.88 -11.44
C TYR A 136 -15.71 -5.88 -10.31
N LEU A 137 -14.86 -6.00 -9.29
CA LEU A 137 -15.14 -6.84 -8.13
C LEU A 137 -16.43 -6.42 -7.43
N LYS A 138 -16.64 -5.11 -7.23
CA LYS A 138 -17.89 -4.58 -6.66
C LYS A 138 -19.11 -4.98 -7.50
N GLN A 139 -18.97 -4.97 -8.83
CA GLN A 139 -20.06 -5.27 -9.75
C GLN A 139 -20.42 -6.76 -9.84
N VAL A 140 -19.42 -7.65 -9.78
CA VAL A 140 -19.61 -9.10 -10.05
C VAL A 140 -19.68 -9.93 -8.77
N ALA A 141 -19.28 -9.36 -7.63
CA ALA A 141 -19.60 -9.89 -6.31
C ALA A 141 -21.11 -9.76 -6.06
N SER A 142 -21.87 -10.82 -6.35
CA SER A 142 -23.25 -10.93 -5.85
C SER A 142 -23.25 -10.82 -4.33
N GLU A 143 -24.22 -10.09 -3.76
CA GLU A 143 -24.43 -9.82 -2.33
C GLU A 143 -24.13 -11.06 -1.46
N GLY A 144 -22.92 -11.12 -0.91
CA GLY A 144 -22.43 -12.27 -0.16
C GLY A 144 -21.44 -11.81 0.88
N TYR A 145 -21.70 -12.16 2.14
CA TYR A 145 -20.97 -11.65 3.31
C TYR A 145 -19.44 -11.85 3.24
N GLN A 146 -18.97 -12.97 2.70
CA GLN A 146 -17.53 -13.24 2.55
C GLN A 146 -16.88 -12.37 1.46
N THR A 147 -17.62 -12.04 0.41
CA THR A 147 -17.13 -11.19 -0.68
C THR A 147 -17.13 -9.72 -0.29
N GLU A 148 -18.08 -9.29 0.54
CA GLU A 148 -18.12 -7.94 1.09
C GLU A 148 -16.90 -7.64 1.97
N ARG A 149 -16.49 -8.59 2.82
CA ARG A 149 -15.23 -8.49 3.60
C ARG A 149 -14.02 -8.30 2.70
N LEU A 150 -13.97 -9.03 1.59
CA LEU A 150 -12.88 -8.95 0.63
C LEU A 150 -12.84 -7.60 -0.09
N TYR A 151 -14.00 -7.12 -0.53
CA TYR A 151 -14.14 -5.79 -1.10
C TYR A 151 -13.63 -4.71 -0.14
N ASN A 152 -14.14 -4.69 1.09
CA ASN A 152 -13.75 -3.70 2.11
C ASN A 152 -12.25 -3.77 2.41
N ALA A 153 -11.67 -4.98 2.41
CA ALA A 153 -10.25 -5.19 2.62
C ALA A 153 -9.40 -4.55 1.49
N VAL A 154 -9.75 -4.84 0.24
CA VAL A 154 -9.04 -4.37 -0.95
C VAL A 154 -9.23 -2.86 -1.15
N ASP A 155 -10.41 -2.32 -0.86
CA ASP A 155 -10.72 -0.88 -0.90
C ASP A 155 -9.87 -0.10 0.11
N ARG A 156 -9.76 -0.60 1.36
CA ARG A 156 -8.85 -0.03 2.37
C ARG A 156 -7.39 -0.07 1.94
N LEU A 157 -6.97 -1.11 1.23
CA LEU A 157 -5.62 -1.17 0.67
C LEU A 157 -5.44 -0.08 -0.40
N ALA A 158 -6.42 0.09 -1.28
CA ALA A 158 -6.41 1.11 -2.31
C ALA A 158 -6.35 2.53 -1.72
N GLU A 159 -7.12 2.81 -0.67
CA GLU A 159 -7.02 4.07 0.10
C GLU A 159 -5.64 4.23 0.75
N SER A 160 -5.07 3.13 1.27
CA SER A 160 -3.74 3.17 1.88
C SER A 160 -2.65 3.50 0.87
N GLN A 161 -2.83 3.17 -0.41
CA GLN A 161 -1.82 3.43 -1.44
C GLN A 161 -1.58 4.92 -1.68
N GLU A 162 -2.60 5.77 -1.57
CA GLU A 162 -2.41 7.21 -1.64
C GLU A 162 -1.57 7.73 -0.47
N ARG A 163 -1.85 7.22 0.74
CA ARG A 163 -1.08 7.55 1.95
C ARG A 163 0.36 7.08 1.85
N ILE A 164 0.58 5.83 1.42
CA ILE A 164 1.90 5.22 1.20
C ILE A 164 2.68 6.03 0.15
N THR A 165 2.07 6.36 -0.98
CA THR A 165 2.69 7.20 -2.01
C THR A 165 3.10 8.55 -1.43
N SER A 166 2.19 9.20 -0.69
CA SER A 166 2.50 10.47 -0.03
C SER A 166 3.64 10.35 0.98
N ALA A 167 3.67 9.28 1.77
CA ALA A 167 4.71 9.00 2.76
C ALA A 167 6.07 8.73 2.09
N ILE A 168 6.11 7.99 0.98
CA ILE A 168 7.32 7.78 0.17
C ILE A 168 7.88 9.13 -0.30
N LEU A 169 7.03 9.99 -0.87
CA LEU A 169 7.45 11.31 -1.37
C LEU A 169 7.95 12.23 -0.24
N LYS A 170 7.29 12.21 0.93
CA LYS A 170 7.74 12.95 2.11
C LYS A 170 9.06 12.41 2.67
N GLY A 171 9.21 11.09 2.70
CA GLY A 171 10.42 10.40 3.13
C GLY A 171 11.62 10.70 2.23
N ALA A 172 11.37 10.93 0.94
CA ALA A 172 12.35 11.27 -0.09
C ALA A 172 12.76 12.75 -0.14
N ARG A 173 12.65 13.50 0.97
CA ARG A 173 13.00 14.93 1.00
C ARG A 173 14.41 15.18 0.48
N GLY A 174 14.53 16.12 -0.46
CA GLY A 174 15.80 16.51 -1.08
C GLY A 174 16.27 15.62 -2.23
N ALA A 175 15.59 14.50 -2.51
CA ALA A 175 15.83 13.70 -3.69
C ALA A 175 15.58 14.49 -4.99
N ASP A 176 16.24 14.07 -6.06
CA ASP A 176 16.05 14.62 -7.40
C ASP A 176 14.86 13.95 -8.09
N PHE A 177 14.63 12.66 -7.82
CA PHE A 177 13.47 11.93 -8.30
C PHE A 177 13.09 10.76 -7.38
N VAL A 178 11.82 10.36 -7.47
CA VAL A 178 11.32 9.10 -6.93
C VAL A 178 10.58 8.36 -8.05
N GLN A 179 10.88 7.09 -8.25
CA GLN A 179 10.13 6.20 -9.13
C GLN A 179 9.45 5.12 -8.29
N ILE A 180 8.14 4.93 -8.44
CA ILE A 180 7.35 3.87 -7.79
C ILE A 180 6.71 3.05 -8.90
N GLY A 181 7.18 1.81 -9.08
CA GLY A 181 6.82 0.97 -10.21
C GLY A 181 7.06 1.70 -11.53
N ARG A 182 5.97 1.98 -12.26
CA ARG A 182 6.01 2.68 -13.56
C ARG A 182 5.81 4.20 -13.45
N ARG A 183 5.53 4.73 -12.26
CA ARG A 183 5.30 6.17 -12.04
C ARG A 183 6.60 6.83 -11.61
N SER A 184 6.88 8.01 -12.17
CA SER A 184 8.02 8.83 -11.81
C SER A 184 7.54 10.17 -11.27
N TYR A 185 8.19 10.65 -10.22
CA TYR A 185 7.92 11.90 -9.53
C TYR A 185 9.17 12.76 -9.57
N SER A 186 8.99 14.01 -9.97
CA SER A 186 10.03 15.03 -10.06
C SER A 186 10.37 15.63 -8.69
N ARG A 187 11.45 16.41 -8.62
CA ARG A 187 11.79 17.21 -7.44
C ARG A 187 10.65 18.16 -7.06
N GLU A 188 9.94 18.73 -8.03
CA GLU A 188 8.80 19.62 -7.80
C GLU A 188 7.65 18.87 -7.11
N ASP A 189 7.31 17.67 -7.58
CA ASP A 189 6.28 16.81 -6.98
C ASP A 189 6.63 16.45 -5.53
N ILE A 190 7.91 16.10 -5.29
CA ILE A 190 8.45 15.78 -3.96
C ILE A 190 8.35 17.01 -3.05
N SER A 191 8.74 18.19 -3.55
CA SER A 191 8.67 19.45 -2.80
C SER A 191 7.22 19.83 -2.47
N GLU A 192 6.30 19.64 -3.40
CA GLU A 192 4.87 19.88 -3.16
C GLU A 192 4.29 18.94 -2.10
N ALA A 193 4.59 17.65 -2.17
CA ALA A 193 4.16 16.69 -1.15
C ALA A 193 4.69 17.04 0.25
N ASN A 194 5.91 17.57 0.33
CA ASN A 194 6.52 18.07 1.56
C ASN A 194 5.86 19.38 2.06
N ARG A 195 5.58 20.34 1.17
CA ARG A 195 4.90 21.60 1.53
C ARG A 195 3.48 21.40 2.04
N ARG A 196 2.73 20.45 1.47
CA ARG A 196 1.39 20.08 1.95
C ARG A 196 1.45 19.46 3.36
N ALA A 197 2.57 18.87 3.77
CA ALA A 197 2.78 18.34 5.12
C ALA A 197 3.21 19.42 6.13
N GLU A 198 3.91 20.47 5.69
CA GLU A 198 4.41 21.56 6.54
C GLU A 198 3.30 22.54 6.97
N ARG A 199 2.11 22.48 6.33
CA ARG A 199 0.91 23.23 6.76
C ARG A 199 0.21 22.57 7.97
N VAL A 200 0.94 22.28 9.05
CA VAL A 200 0.46 22.36 10.44
C VAL A 200 1.66 22.61 11.36
N PRO A 201 2.07 23.87 11.59
CA PRO A 201 2.77 24.22 12.81
C PRO A 201 1.70 24.67 13.82
N TYR A 202 1.20 23.75 14.65
CA TYR A 202 0.76 24.20 15.97
C TYR A 202 2.05 24.56 16.71
N GLY A 203 2.33 25.86 16.81
CA GLY A 203 3.40 26.36 17.64
C GLY A 203 3.14 25.94 19.08
N ALA A 204 3.88 24.95 19.57
CA ALA A 204 4.01 24.72 21.00
C ALA A 204 5.24 25.53 21.45
N GLU A 205 5.01 26.76 21.84
CA GLU A 205 6.00 27.53 22.59
C GLU A 205 5.91 27.10 24.06
N LEU A 206 6.98 26.52 24.60
CA LEU A 206 7.08 26.21 26.02
C LEU A 206 7.28 27.52 26.77
N VAL A 207 6.19 28.13 27.24
CA VAL A 207 6.25 29.18 28.25
C VAL A 207 6.06 28.53 29.61
N SER A 208 7.16 28.42 30.35
CA SER A 208 7.15 28.15 31.78
C SER A 208 6.50 29.35 32.48
N ASP A 209 5.21 29.27 32.79
CA ASP A 209 4.61 29.90 33.98
C ASP A 209 3.16 29.44 34.17
N GLY A 210 2.99 28.35 34.93
CA GLY A 210 1.98 28.22 35.99
C GLY A 210 0.47 28.33 35.73
N ASN A 211 -0.05 28.71 34.56
CA ASN A 211 -1.50 28.77 34.31
C ASN A 211 -1.84 28.56 32.83
N PHE A 212 -2.70 27.59 32.51
CA PHE A 212 -3.18 27.33 31.16
C PHE A 212 -4.53 28.02 30.92
N THR A 213 -4.56 28.96 29.97
CA THR A 213 -5.81 29.42 29.32
C THR A 213 -5.60 29.34 27.80
N ALA A 214 -6.34 28.47 27.13
CA ALA A 214 -6.34 28.41 25.66
C ALA A 214 -7.32 29.46 25.10
N VAL A 215 -6.83 30.37 24.26
CA VAL A 215 -7.67 31.27 23.46
C VAL A 215 -7.65 30.76 22.02
N LEU A 216 -8.83 30.39 21.51
CA LEU A 216 -9.07 30.16 20.09
C LEU A 216 -9.20 31.53 19.42
N SER A 217 -8.29 31.88 18.50
CA SER A 217 -8.49 33.02 17.61
C SER A 217 -9.20 32.59 16.34
N ASP A 218 -10.17 33.41 15.98
CA ASP A 218 -11.28 33.21 15.05
C ASP A 218 -10.95 32.78 13.61
N ILE A 219 -11.94 32.14 13.00
CA ILE A 219 -12.09 31.86 11.57
C ILE A 219 -12.62 33.14 10.88
N GLY A 220 -12.04 33.51 9.72
CA GLY A 220 -12.64 34.45 8.75
C GLY A 220 -11.58 35.04 7.81
N ASP A 221 -11.74 35.10 6.48
CA ASP A 221 -12.91 34.92 5.59
C ASP A 221 -12.59 33.96 4.42
#